data_AF-A0A838S844-F1
#
_entry.id   AF-A0A838S844-F1
#
_cell.length_a   1.000
_cell.length_b   1.000
_cell.length_c   1.000
_cell.angle_alpha   90.00
_cell.angle_beta   90.00
_cell.angle_gamma   90.00
#
_symmetry.space_group_name_H-M   'P 1'
#
loop_
_entity.id
_entity.type
_entity.pdbx_description
1 polymer ?
#
loop_
_entity_poly.entity_id
_entity_poly.type
_entity_poly.pdbx_seq_one_letter_code
_entity_poly.pdbx_strand_id
1 'polypeptide(L)' 'VLAYFDHRASNGPTEAINGRLEALRRNALGFRNLINYRIRSLLHCGALAL' A
#
# COMPACT_ATOMS: atom_id res chain seq x y z
N VAL A 1 -7.14 19.56 -0.90
CA VAL A 1 -8.56 19.15 -0.84
C VAL A 1 -8.91 18.98 0.64
N LEU A 2 -9.90 19.72 1.14
CA LEU A 2 -10.39 19.62 2.53
C LEU A 2 -11.60 18.68 2.50
N ALA A 3 -11.45 17.48 3.07
CA ALA A 3 -12.56 16.56 3.25
C ALA A 3 -13.04 16.69 4.71
N TYR A 4 -14.15 17.39 4.91
CA TYR A 4 -14.84 17.46 6.19
C TYR A 4 -15.79 16.27 6.27
N PHE A 5 -15.54 15.34 7.20
CA PHE A 5 -16.40 14.20 7.47
C PHE A 5 -17.19 14.45 8.76
N ASP A 6 -18.52 14.48 8.65
CA ASP A 6 -19.49 14.61 9.75
C ASP A 6 -19.50 13.37 10.69
N HIS A 7 -18.90 12.28 10.23
CA HIS A 7 -18.81 11.03 10.98
C HIS A 7 -17.58 11.02 11.90
N ARG A 8 -17.69 10.53 13.13
CA ARG A 8 -16.58 10.32 14.10
C ARG A 8 -15.59 9.23 13.67
N ALA A 9 -15.42 9.01 12.37
CA ALA A 9 -14.42 8.12 11.79
C ALA A 9 -13.36 8.99 11.11
N SER A 10 -12.10 8.83 11.54
CA SER A 10 -10.99 9.47 10.86
C SER A 10 -10.68 8.73 9.57
N ASN A 11 -10.25 9.48 8.55
CA ASN A 11 -9.74 8.87 7.31
C ASN A 11 -8.30 8.31 7.49
N GLY A 12 -7.72 8.49 8.69
CA GLY A 12 -6.35 8.12 9.03
C GLY A 12 -5.98 6.66 8.74
N PRO A 13 -6.82 5.65 9.05
CA PRO A 13 -6.54 4.27 8.69
C PRO A 13 -6.43 4.07 7.17
N THR A 14 -7.32 4.69 6.40
CA THR A 14 -7.33 4.65 4.93
C THR A 14 -6.09 5.34 4.36
N GLU A 15 -5.73 6.51 4.92
CA GLU A 15 -4.55 7.27 4.52
C GLU A 15 -3.24 6.53 4.83
N ALA A 16 -3.17 5.83 5.98
CA ALA A 16 -2.04 4.99 6.33
C ALA A 16 -1.85 3.81 5.36
N ILE A 17 -2.94 3.16 4.96
CA ILE A 17 -2.91 2.08 3.96
C ILE A 17 -2.50 2.63 2.58
N ASN A 18 -3.10 3.74 2.14
CA ASN A 18 -2.76 4.37 0.87
C ASN A 18 -1.30 4.83 0.81
N GLY A 19 -0.75 5.38 1.90
CA GLY A 19 0.66 5.75 1.98
C GLY A 19 1.60 4.55 1.79
N ARG A 20 1.26 3.39 2.37
CA ARG A 20 2.02 2.14 2.16
C ARG A 20 1.90 1.63 0.73
N LEU A 21 0.72 1.71 0.12
CA LEU A 21 0.50 1.32 -1.27
C LEU A 21 1.29 2.21 -2.24
N GLU A 22 1.30 3.53 -2.02
CA GLU A 22 2.08 4.47 -2.82
C GLU A 22 3.59 4.26 -2.65
N ALA A 23 4.06 3.93 -1.45
CA ALA A 23 5.46 3.55 -1.22
C ALA A 23 5.83 2.26 -1.98
N LEU A 24 4.98 1.23 -1.91
CA LEU A 24 5.16 0.00 -2.69
C LEU A 24 5.15 0.28 -4.20
N ARG A 25 4.25 1.15 -4.67
CA ARG A 25 4.14 1.53 -6.08
C ARG A 25 5.35 2.33 -6.57
N ARG A 26 5.91 3.22 -5.74
CA ARG A 26 7.19 3.89 -6.02
C ARG A 26 8.36 2.90 -6.08
N ASN A 27 8.42 1.94 -5.17
CA ASN A 27 9.46 0.90 -5.15
C ASN A 27 9.28 -0.17 -6.26
N ALA A 28 8.09 -0.26 -6.84
CA ALA A 28 7.77 -1.22 -7.89
C ALA A 28 8.33 -0.84 -9.27
N LEU A 29 8.85 0.38 -9.47
CA LEU A 29 9.47 0.84 -10.74
C LEU A 29 8.68 0.47 -12.01
N GLY A 30 7.35 0.35 -11.92
CA GLY A 30 6.50 -0.05 -13.05
C GLY A 30 6.41 -1.55 -13.33
N PHE A 31 6.48 -2.43 -12.32
CA PHE A 31 6.19 -3.86 -12.49
C PHE A 31 4.88 -4.09 -13.27
N ARG A 32 5.01 -4.48 -14.54
CA ARG A 32 3.90 -4.85 -15.43
C ARG A 32 3.30 -6.22 -15.10
N ASN A 33 4.05 -7.05 -14.37
CA ASN A 33 3.63 -8.40 -14.02
C ASN A 33 3.22 -8.49 -12.54
N LEU A 34 1.94 -8.78 -12.31
CA LEU A 34 1.31 -8.84 -11.00
C LEU A 34 1.93 -9.90 -10.07
N ILE A 35 2.39 -11.02 -10.63
CA ILE A 35 3.04 -12.10 -9.85
C ILE A 35 4.34 -11.58 -9.25
N ASN A 36 5.15 -10.87 -10.05
CA ASN A 36 6.44 -10.37 -9.61
C ASN A 36 6.30 -9.26 -8.55
N TYR A 37 5.28 -8.41 -8.70
CA TYR A 37 4.90 -7.43 -7.68
C TYR A 37 4.51 -8.11 -6.36
N ARG A 38 3.69 -9.17 -6.45
CA ARG A 38 3.18 -9.90 -5.27
C ARG A 38 4.30 -10.61 -4.52
N ILE A 39 5.22 -11.29 -5.21
CA ILE A 39 6.38 -11.94 -4.59
C ILE A 39 7.26 -10.90 -3.87
N ARG A 40 7.57 -9.76 -4.52
CA ARG A 40 8.38 -8.71 -3.90
C ARG A 40 7.69 -8.07 -2.70
N SER A 41 6.37 -7.86 -2.76
CA SER A 41 5.59 -7.34 -1.64
C SER A 41 5.55 -8.32 -0.46
N LEU A 42 5.41 -9.62 -0.74
CA LEU A 42 5.41 -10.67 0.29
C LEU A 42 6.80 -10.81 0.93
N LEU A 43 7.87 -10.78 0.13
CA LEU A 43 9.24 -10.79 0.64
C LEU A 43 9.54 -9.56 1.52
N HIS A 44 9.13 -8.36 1.08
CA HIS A 44 9.32 -7.12 1.85
C HIS A 44 8.53 -7.13 3.16
N CYS A 45 7.37 -7.79 3.19
CA CYS A 45 6.54 -7.92 4.39
C CYS A 45 6.97 -9.10 5.29
N GLY A 46 8.02 -9.85 4.94
CA GLY A 46 8.46 -11.04 5.69
C GLY A 46 7.50 -12.23 5.59
N ALA A 47 6.53 -12.19 4.67
CA ALA A 47 5.49 -13.21 4.50
C ALA A 47 5.90 -14.35 3.55
N LEU A 48 7.07 -14.24 2.91
CA LEU A 48 7.66 -15.34 2.16
C LEU A 48 8.56 -16.14 3.11
N ALA A 49 7.95 -17.06 3.86
CA ALA A 49 8.71 -18.13 4.50
C ALA A 49 9.17 -19.09 3.39
N LEU A 50 10.49 -19.29 3.30
CA LEU A 50 11.10 -20.37 2.53
C LEU A 50 10.92 -21.69 3.27
#